data_AF-A0A4S2KMH9-F1
#
_entry.id   AF-A0A4S2KMH9-F1
#
_cell.length_a   1.000
_cell.length_b   1.000
_cell.length_c   1.000
_cell.angle_alpha   90.00
_cell.angle_beta   90.00
_cell.angle_gamma   90.00
#
_symmetry.space_group_name_H-M   'P 1'
#
loop_
_entity.id
_entity.type
_entity.pdbx_description
1 polymer ?
#
loop_
_entity_poly.entity_id
_entity_poly.type
_entity_poly.pdbx_seq_one_letter_code
_entity_poly.pdbx_strand_id
1 'polypeptide(L)'
;MRKREERRKNIVIRGTKGKRNDIERKVKKILMGIGIETEVSCKKVIEDNREGGIRMAIISLQGLEQKRKVMTERRRLREKGIGIDDDLTWKERKMRWNIEDIARQERGNARKCLEEMKERWKKGKIIGKWEQKRKSYLEELGVRVEEEEELEVENLESREKAKQKQERMEKIVDSKYNRWYKFIRKDGIPGYLEKNWEEERWSRFARFRLGNEIREELHWEKEENRRCRICEREEETWEHIWEECTRWEKWDGEGWQDVVENLLGEGGEGEEWMKAIEKMRQEGGRRREVMDERAVEQESGRARERGQAGIGSASNCKGLGTFLKNANDKLMSRSGGATVSPPQAGVGDGGPRFAWKVENPNRIMIDLVSPYKQRAKRGLSLYVSGFQLSTQTEVYPHLPLPAGEGLPPTCVLSIP
;
A
#
# COMPACT_ATOMS: atom_id res chain seq x y z
N MET A 1 9.77 35.06 3.99
CA MET A 1 10.23 33.76 3.44
C MET A 1 11.62 33.83 2.81
N ARG A 2 11.88 34.70 1.83
CA ARG A 2 13.16 34.82 1.10
C ARG A 2 14.44 34.86 1.96
N LYS A 3 14.46 35.67 3.04
CA LYS A 3 15.60 35.74 3.98
C LYS A 3 15.93 34.39 4.66
N ARG A 4 14.94 33.49 4.80
CA ARG A 4 15.13 32.16 5.40
C ARG A 4 15.77 31.19 4.41
N GLU A 5 15.35 31.22 3.16
CA GLU A 5 15.93 30.39 2.09
C GLU A 5 17.38 30.76 1.81
N GLU A 6 17.71 32.05 1.81
CA GLU A 6 19.09 32.50 1.65
C GLU A 6 19.99 32.03 2.79
N ARG A 7 19.51 32.05 4.05
CA ARG A 7 20.26 31.53 5.22
C ARG A 7 20.39 30.02 5.22
N ARG A 8 19.40 29.30 4.65
CA ARG A 8 19.48 27.83 4.53
C ARG A 8 20.67 27.38 3.71
N LYS A 9 21.14 28.19 2.75
CA LYS A 9 22.34 27.91 1.95
C LYS A 9 23.65 28.39 2.60
N ASN A 10 23.56 29.15 3.68
CA ASN A 10 24.73 29.67 4.36
C ASN A 10 25.31 28.66 5.36
N ILE A 11 26.63 28.68 5.47
CA ILE A 11 27.41 27.98 6.50
C ILE A 11 28.28 29.01 7.24
N VAL A 12 28.56 28.73 8.50
CA VAL A 12 29.46 29.51 9.35
C VAL A 12 30.72 28.70 9.56
N ILE A 13 31.86 29.23 9.12
CA ILE A 13 33.17 28.62 9.32
C ILE A 13 33.92 29.38 10.41
N ARG A 14 34.49 28.64 11.37
CA ARG A 14 35.31 29.09 12.48
C ARG A 14 36.67 28.39 12.41
N GLY A 15 37.68 28.98 13.03
CA GLY A 15 39.02 28.39 13.15
C GLY A 15 40.01 28.84 12.08
N THR A 16 39.66 29.79 11.21
CA THR A 16 40.57 30.28 10.15
C THR A 16 41.25 31.60 10.56
N LYS A 17 42.57 31.68 10.36
CA LYS A 17 43.40 32.89 10.56
C LYS A 17 43.84 33.47 9.21
N GLY A 18 43.86 34.78 9.06
CA GLY A 18 44.35 35.51 7.86
C GLY A 18 43.37 36.58 7.36
N LYS A 19 43.82 37.48 6.47
CA LYS A 19 42.97 38.57 5.93
C LYS A 19 41.78 38.00 5.14
N ARG A 20 40.77 38.82 4.84
CA ARG A 20 39.55 38.39 4.10
C ARG A 20 39.86 37.52 2.87
N ASN A 21 40.81 37.95 2.04
CA ASN A 21 41.21 37.24 0.82
C ASN A 21 41.95 35.90 1.12
N ASP A 22 42.62 35.80 2.27
CA ASP A 22 43.27 34.55 2.69
C ASP A 22 42.25 33.54 3.18
N ILE A 23 41.23 34.00 3.89
CA ILE A 23 40.12 33.15 4.35
C ILE A 23 39.40 32.57 3.14
N GLU A 24 39.06 33.41 2.16
CA GLU A 24 38.35 32.97 0.95
C GLU A 24 39.15 31.92 0.17
N ARG A 25 40.46 32.15 -0.03
CA ARG A 25 41.35 31.15 -0.64
C ARG A 25 41.43 29.84 0.15
N LYS A 26 41.55 29.93 1.49
CA LYS A 26 41.61 28.74 2.36
C LYS A 26 40.30 27.95 2.33
N VAL A 27 39.16 28.63 2.41
CA VAL A 27 37.84 28.02 2.33
C VAL A 27 37.67 27.33 0.98
N LYS A 28 38.03 27.99 -0.12
CA LYS A 28 37.94 27.40 -1.47
C LYS A 28 38.77 26.11 -1.54
N LYS A 29 40.00 26.11 -1.01
CA LYS A 29 40.86 24.92 -0.93
C LYS A 29 40.22 23.78 -0.10
N ILE A 30 39.56 24.10 1.00
CA ILE A 30 38.85 23.12 1.84
C ILE A 30 37.67 22.50 1.09
N LEU A 31 36.87 23.31 0.41
CA LEU A 31 35.69 22.85 -0.33
C LEU A 31 36.06 22.02 -1.56
N MET A 32 37.13 22.39 -2.26
CA MET A 32 37.70 21.57 -3.33
C MET A 32 38.16 20.21 -2.80
N GLY A 33 38.75 20.14 -1.61
CA GLY A 33 39.14 18.88 -0.97
C GLY A 33 37.97 17.95 -0.61
N ILE A 34 36.73 18.47 -0.57
CA ILE A 34 35.49 17.69 -0.39
C ILE A 34 34.86 17.33 -1.76
N GLY A 35 35.46 17.78 -2.86
CA GLY A 35 34.91 17.61 -4.22
C GLY A 35 33.71 18.52 -4.45
N ILE A 36 33.80 19.79 -4.04
CA ILE A 36 32.83 20.85 -4.36
C ILE A 36 33.57 21.92 -5.18
N GLU A 37 33.34 21.92 -6.49
CA GLU A 37 33.99 22.83 -7.47
C GLU A 37 33.15 24.08 -7.76
N THR A 38 32.57 24.69 -6.74
CA THR A 38 31.65 25.83 -6.97
C THR A 38 32.22 27.14 -6.49
N GLU A 39 31.83 28.22 -7.16
CA GLU A 39 32.12 29.57 -6.71
C GLU A 39 31.49 29.82 -5.35
N VAL A 40 32.32 30.29 -4.43
CA VAL A 40 31.98 30.51 -3.03
C VAL A 40 31.94 32.01 -2.80
N SER A 41 30.83 32.53 -2.30
CA SER A 41 30.74 33.96 -1.95
C SER A 41 30.85 34.15 -0.43
N CYS A 42 31.89 34.86 0.01
CA CYS A 42 32.05 35.27 1.40
C CYS A 42 31.21 36.53 1.69
N LYS A 43 30.05 36.35 2.34
CA LYS A 43 29.11 37.44 2.65
C LYS A 43 29.59 38.35 3.77
N LYS A 44 30.10 37.76 4.84
CA LYS A 44 30.50 38.51 6.03
C LYS A 44 31.67 37.83 6.72
N VAL A 45 32.68 38.62 7.03
CA VAL A 45 33.78 38.23 7.93
C VAL A 45 33.59 39.03 9.20
N ILE A 46 33.52 38.33 10.33
CA ILE A 46 33.44 38.96 11.65
C ILE A 46 34.84 38.84 12.24
N GLU A 47 35.47 39.98 12.48
CA GLU A 47 36.76 40.07 13.14
C GLU A 47 36.54 40.12 14.65
N ASP A 48 37.37 39.38 15.39
CA ASP A 48 37.43 39.46 16.84
C ASP A 48 38.56 40.45 17.19
N ASN A 49 38.32 41.38 18.12
CA ASN A 49 39.26 42.47 18.44
C ASN A 49 40.53 42.00 19.17
N ARG A 50 40.67 40.70 19.44
CA ARG A 50 41.88 40.14 20.06
C ARG A 50 42.96 39.95 19.00
N GLU A 51 44.15 40.50 19.24
CA GLU A 51 45.30 40.35 18.33
C GLU A 51 45.56 38.86 18.01
N GLY A 52 45.34 38.47 16.76
CA GLY A 52 45.47 37.09 16.29
C GLY A 52 44.20 36.22 16.35
N GLY A 53 43.04 36.82 16.62
CA GLY A 53 41.74 36.17 16.82
C GLY A 53 41.25 35.33 15.64
N ILE A 54 40.58 34.22 16.00
CA ILE A 54 39.93 33.28 15.09
C ILE A 54 38.79 33.98 14.36
N ARG A 55 38.84 34.00 13.03
CA ARG A 55 37.82 34.67 12.22
C ARG A 55 36.63 33.76 12.01
N MET A 56 35.45 34.33 12.19
CA MET A 56 34.19 33.71 11.80
C MET A 56 33.81 34.23 10.41
N ALA A 57 33.62 33.32 9.46
CA ALA A 57 33.20 33.66 8.10
C ALA A 57 31.82 33.05 7.81
N ILE A 58 30.91 33.86 7.30
CA ILE A 58 29.61 33.42 6.78
C ILE A 58 29.72 33.28 5.28
N ILE A 59 29.44 32.07 4.80
CA ILE A 59 29.72 31.64 3.43
C ILE A 59 28.44 31.17 2.79
N SER A 60 28.12 31.71 1.62
CA SER A 60 26.92 31.33 0.87
C SER A 60 27.29 30.30 -0.20
N LEU A 61 26.61 29.16 -0.16
CA LEU A 61 26.71 28.12 -1.18
C LEU A 61 25.63 28.31 -2.25
N GLN A 62 25.85 27.79 -3.45
CA GLN A 62 24.88 27.93 -4.56
C GLN A 62 23.66 27.02 -4.34
N GLY A 63 23.89 25.80 -3.83
CA GLY A 63 22.87 24.76 -3.64
C GLY A 63 22.79 24.22 -2.21
N LEU A 64 21.62 23.66 -1.86
CA LEU A 64 21.42 22.94 -0.59
C LEU A 64 22.18 21.61 -0.55
N GLU A 65 22.38 20.97 -1.70
CA GLU A 65 23.13 19.72 -1.81
C GLU A 65 24.60 19.90 -1.44
N GLN A 66 25.21 21.00 -1.91
CA GLN A 66 26.58 21.38 -1.52
C GLN A 66 26.66 21.54 -0.01
N LYS A 67 25.69 22.24 0.59
CA LYS A 67 25.63 22.40 2.04
C LYS A 67 25.53 21.06 2.76
N ARG A 68 24.66 20.15 2.31
CA ARG A 68 24.55 18.81 2.88
C ARG A 68 25.88 18.07 2.81
N LYS A 69 26.56 18.10 1.66
CA LYS A 69 27.88 17.47 1.47
C LYS A 69 28.93 18.04 2.43
N VAL A 70 28.99 19.36 2.59
CA VAL A 70 29.88 20.02 3.58
C VAL A 70 29.53 19.60 5.01
N MET A 71 28.24 19.51 5.34
CA MET A 71 27.79 19.14 6.69
C MET A 71 28.06 17.66 7.02
N THR A 72 28.09 16.77 6.03
CA THR A 72 28.52 15.36 6.20
C THR A 72 30.01 15.28 6.53
N GLU A 73 30.84 16.09 5.86
CA GLU A 73 32.30 16.14 6.08
C GLU A 73 32.72 16.98 7.29
N ARG A 74 31.75 17.54 8.02
CA ARG A 74 31.95 18.40 9.19
C ARG A 74 32.88 17.78 10.25
N ARG A 75 32.80 16.46 10.45
CA ARG A 75 33.63 15.73 11.42
C ARG A 75 35.12 15.75 11.02
N ARG A 76 35.43 15.42 9.77
CA ARG A 76 36.80 15.43 9.23
C ARG A 76 37.42 16.82 9.25
N LEU A 77 36.62 17.87 9.03
CA LEU A 77 37.09 19.25 9.11
C LEU A 77 37.36 19.70 10.55
N ARG A 78 36.58 19.20 11.51
CA ARG A 78 36.80 19.48 12.94
C ARG A 78 38.14 18.94 13.41
N GLU A 79 38.57 17.77 12.93
CA GLU A 79 39.89 17.19 13.21
C GLU A 79 41.04 18.06 12.70
N LYS A 80 40.81 18.82 11.62
CA LYS A 80 41.75 19.82 11.09
C LYS A 80 41.67 21.19 11.80
N GLY A 81 40.95 21.28 12.92
CA GLY A 81 40.75 22.51 13.68
C GLY A 81 39.76 23.51 13.06
N ILE A 82 39.00 23.10 12.03
CA ILE A 82 38.03 23.97 11.35
C ILE A 82 36.63 23.64 11.84
N GLY A 83 35.99 24.60 12.51
CA GLY A 83 34.61 24.46 12.97
C GLY A 83 33.64 24.89 11.89
N ILE A 84 32.74 24.00 11.46
CA ILE A 84 31.60 24.37 10.59
C ILE A 84 30.32 24.30 11.41
N ASP A 85 29.46 25.31 11.25
CA ASP A 85 28.12 25.41 11.83
C ASP A 85 27.11 25.91 10.79
N ASP A 86 25.82 25.70 11.06
CA ASP A 86 24.74 26.32 10.31
C ASP A 86 24.59 27.82 10.66
N ASP A 87 24.28 28.65 9.65
CA ASP A 87 23.88 30.06 9.84
C ASP A 87 22.43 30.16 10.37
N LEU A 88 22.25 29.70 11.61
CA LEU A 88 20.97 29.74 12.31
C LEU A 88 20.70 31.14 12.87
N THR A 89 19.44 31.54 12.86
CA THR A 89 18.98 32.69 13.65
C THR A 89 19.20 32.44 15.15
N TRP A 90 19.26 33.50 15.96
CA TRP A 90 19.40 33.36 17.42
C TRP A 90 18.27 32.53 18.04
N LYS A 91 17.03 32.70 17.55
CA LYS A 91 15.87 31.87 17.96
C LYS A 91 16.07 30.39 17.63
N GLU A 92 16.52 30.06 16.42
CA GLU A 92 16.80 28.67 16.02
C GLU A 92 17.98 28.07 16.79
N ARG A 93 19.02 28.86 17.10
CA ARG A 93 20.13 28.43 17.95
C ARG A 93 19.67 28.11 19.37
N LYS A 94 18.86 28.97 19.97
CA LYS A 94 18.28 28.77 21.31
C LYS A 94 17.40 27.52 21.33
N MET A 95 16.57 27.31 20.30
CA MET A 95 15.76 26.09 20.16
C MET A 95 16.64 24.85 20.04
N ARG A 96 17.67 24.87 19.21
CA ARG A 96 18.61 23.74 19.05
C ARG A 96 19.33 23.42 20.37
N TRP A 97 19.78 24.43 21.11
CA TRP A 97 20.37 24.24 22.43
C TRP A 97 19.39 23.61 23.42
N ASN A 98 18.13 24.07 23.46
CA ASN A 98 17.12 23.46 24.32
C ASN A 98 16.88 21.98 23.97
N ILE A 99 16.80 21.63 22.67
CA ILE A 99 16.65 20.23 22.24
C ILE A 99 17.87 19.40 22.62
N GLU A 100 19.08 19.93 22.42
CA GLU A 100 20.34 19.25 22.80
C GLU A 100 20.44 19.08 24.32
N ASP A 101 19.92 20.01 25.12
CA ASP A 101 19.89 19.93 26.57
C ASP A 101 18.88 18.90 27.08
N ILE A 102 17.66 18.87 26.52
CA ILE A 102 16.66 17.82 26.78
C ILE A 102 17.25 16.45 26.44
N ALA A 103 17.85 16.29 25.26
CA ALA A 103 18.48 15.04 24.86
C ALA A 103 19.64 14.62 25.78
N ARG A 104 20.38 15.58 26.35
CA ARG A 104 21.45 15.32 27.32
C ARG A 104 20.87 14.84 28.66
N GLN A 105 19.83 15.50 29.15
CA GLN A 105 19.12 15.08 30.37
C GLN A 105 18.50 13.69 30.19
N GLU A 106 17.85 13.44 29.06
CA GLU A 106 17.27 12.13 28.74
C GLU A 106 18.33 11.03 28.63
N ARG A 107 19.50 11.29 28.03
CA ARG A 107 20.61 10.31 28.00
C ARG A 107 21.16 10.01 29.39
N GLY A 108 21.29 11.03 30.25
CA GLY A 108 21.71 10.85 31.63
C GLY A 108 20.70 9.99 32.41
N ASN A 109 19.41 10.25 32.23
CA ASN A 109 18.33 9.51 32.87
C ASN A 109 18.18 8.09 32.30
N ALA A 110 18.33 7.91 30.98
CA ALA A 110 18.29 6.60 30.34
C ALA A 110 19.47 5.71 30.74
N ARG A 111 20.68 6.29 30.90
CA ARG A 111 21.86 5.54 31.37
C ARG A 111 21.70 5.09 32.82
N LYS A 112 21.21 5.98 33.71
CA LYS A 112 20.88 5.62 35.09
C LYS A 112 19.77 4.57 35.16
N CYS A 113 18.73 4.71 34.35
CA CYS A 113 17.65 3.73 34.25
C CYS A 113 18.15 2.36 33.75
N LEU A 114 19.06 2.35 32.77
CA LEU A 114 19.66 1.12 32.26
C LEU A 114 20.59 0.44 33.29
N GLU A 115 21.38 1.22 34.05
CA GLU A 115 22.21 0.70 35.14
C GLU A 115 21.34 0.13 36.27
N GLU A 116 20.27 0.83 36.67
CA GLU A 116 19.28 0.33 37.63
C GLU A 116 18.57 -0.94 37.15
N MET A 117 18.21 -1.02 35.85
CA MET A 117 17.64 -2.24 35.26
C MET A 117 18.64 -3.40 35.28
N LYS A 118 19.91 -3.18 34.89
CA LYS A 118 20.95 -4.21 34.93
C LYS A 118 21.22 -4.72 36.35
N GLU A 119 21.19 -3.85 37.35
CA GLU A 119 21.34 -4.28 38.75
C GLU A 119 20.14 -5.09 39.25
N ARG A 120 18.91 -4.73 38.85
CA ARG A 120 17.70 -5.48 39.18
C ARG A 120 17.69 -6.86 38.51
N TRP A 121 18.17 -6.95 37.27
CA TRP A 121 18.37 -8.21 36.54
C TRP A 121 19.40 -9.12 37.20
N LYS A 122 20.57 -8.59 37.58
CA LYS A 122 21.60 -9.37 38.32
C LYS A 122 21.10 -9.91 39.66
N LYS A 123 20.14 -9.23 40.29
CA LYS A 123 19.55 -9.65 41.57
C LYS A 123 18.36 -10.60 41.42
N GLY A 124 17.95 -10.96 40.20
CA GLY A 124 16.83 -11.87 39.92
C GLY A 124 15.48 -11.41 40.47
N LYS A 125 15.36 -10.16 40.92
CA LYS A 125 14.26 -9.73 41.82
C LYS A 125 13.06 -9.14 41.10
N ILE A 126 13.18 -8.76 39.83
CA ILE A 126 12.08 -8.17 39.07
C ILE A 126 12.24 -8.57 37.60
N ILE A 127 11.61 -9.68 37.20
CA ILE A 127 11.27 -9.88 35.80
C ILE A 127 10.09 -8.95 35.54
N GLY A 128 10.34 -7.80 34.92
CA GLY A 128 9.26 -6.85 34.62
C GLY A 128 8.20 -7.51 33.75
N LYS A 129 6.95 -7.03 33.78
CA LYS A 129 5.87 -7.54 32.90
C LYS A 129 6.29 -7.64 31.43
N TRP A 130 7.18 -6.74 30.99
CA TRP A 130 7.76 -6.76 29.65
C TRP A 130 8.70 -7.95 29.41
N GLU A 131 9.59 -8.29 30.34
CA GLU A 131 10.43 -9.49 30.22
C GLU A 131 9.63 -10.77 30.34
N GLN A 132 8.60 -10.81 31.19
CA GLN A 132 7.67 -11.95 31.23
C GLN A 132 6.98 -12.12 29.86
N LYS A 133 6.53 -11.03 29.24
CA LYS A 133 5.98 -11.06 27.88
C LYS A 133 7.00 -11.47 26.83
N ARG A 134 8.23 -10.96 26.90
CA ARG A 134 9.31 -11.33 25.96
C ARG A 134 9.66 -12.81 26.10
N LYS A 135 9.79 -13.32 27.32
CA LYS A 135 10.06 -14.73 27.60
C LYS A 135 8.92 -15.61 27.11
N SER A 136 7.66 -15.27 27.42
CA SER A 136 6.47 -15.95 26.89
C SER A 136 6.46 -15.97 25.37
N TYR A 137 6.80 -14.84 24.72
CA TYR A 137 6.85 -14.75 23.26
C TYR A 137 7.95 -15.64 22.66
N LEU A 138 9.13 -15.70 23.27
CA LEU A 138 10.22 -16.60 22.83
C LEU A 138 9.86 -18.08 23.06
N GLU A 139 9.24 -18.41 24.19
CA GLU A 139 8.73 -19.75 24.47
C GLU A 139 7.65 -20.16 23.46
N GLU A 140 6.74 -19.25 23.09
CA GLU A 140 5.73 -19.48 22.04
C GLU A 140 6.33 -19.63 20.64
N LEU A 141 7.52 -19.08 20.38
CA LEU A 141 8.29 -19.33 19.15
C LEU A 141 9.08 -20.66 19.22
N GLY A 142 9.02 -21.37 20.37
CA GLY A 142 9.72 -22.63 20.61
C GLY A 142 11.21 -22.45 20.89
N VAL A 143 11.62 -21.28 21.39
CA VAL A 143 12.99 -20.97 21.78
C VAL A 143 13.13 -21.18 23.29
N ARG A 144 14.01 -22.08 23.71
CA ARG A 144 14.36 -22.24 25.13
C ARG A 144 15.31 -21.12 25.53
N VAL A 145 15.04 -20.48 26.67
CA VAL A 145 15.82 -19.34 27.20
C VAL A 145 17.29 -19.70 27.45
N GLU A 146 17.59 -20.97 27.68
CA GLU A 146 18.97 -21.46 27.88
C GLU A 146 19.80 -21.51 26.58
N GLU A 147 19.17 -21.44 25.41
CA GLU A 147 19.81 -21.42 24.08
C GLU A 147 19.91 -19.98 23.50
N GLU A 148 19.59 -18.95 24.30
CA GLU A 148 19.52 -17.54 23.85
C GLU A 148 20.92 -16.96 23.53
N GLU A 149 22.01 -17.55 24.02
CA GLU A 149 23.37 -17.01 23.83
C GLU A 149 23.95 -17.24 22.42
N GLU A 150 23.39 -18.14 21.61
CA GLU A 150 23.88 -18.44 20.24
C GLU A 150 22.77 -18.49 19.16
N LEU A 151 21.56 -18.01 19.46
CA LEU A 151 20.54 -17.91 18.43
C LEU A 151 20.83 -16.75 17.48
N GLU A 152 21.31 -17.11 16.29
CA GLU A 152 21.44 -16.21 15.15
C GLU A 152 20.10 -15.49 14.90
N VAL A 153 20.13 -14.16 14.88
CA VAL A 153 18.93 -13.29 14.71
C VAL A 153 18.09 -13.71 13.50
N GLU A 154 18.74 -14.23 12.46
CA GLU A 154 18.13 -14.73 11.22
C GLU A 154 17.21 -15.95 11.43
N ASN A 155 17.51 -16.82 12.40
CA ASN A 155 16.68 -17.97 12.75
C ASN A 155 15.40 -17.53 13.48
N LEU A 156 15.50 -16.53 14.38
CA LEU A 156 14.34 -15.95 15.06
C LEU A 156 13.37 -15.29 14.08
N GLU A 157 13.88 -14.49 13.14
CA GLU A 157 13.05 -13.87 12.10
C GLU A 157 12.32 -14.91 11.25
N SER A 158 12.99 -16.03 10.94
CA SER A 158 12.40 -17.10 10.12
C SER A 158 11.27 -17.81 10.87
N ARG A 159 11.44 -18.08 12.17
CA ARG A 159 10.41 -18.67 13.05
C ARG A 159 9.22 -17.72 13.23
N GLU A 160 9.47 -16.44 13.42
CA GLU A 160 8.38 -15.44 13.49
C GLU A 160 7.60 -15.35 12.17
N LYS A 161 8.30 -15.29 11.02
CA LYS A 161 7.66 -15.28 9.70
C LYS A 161 6.83 -16.54 9.48
N ALA A 162 7.29 -17.70 9.95
CA ALA A 162 6.55 -18.96 9.88
C ALA A 162 5.27 -18.90 10.74
N LYS A 163 5.37 -18.45 12.00
CA LYS A 163 4.20 -18.29 12.88
C LYS A 163 3.18 -17.30 12.33
N GLN A 164 3.63 -16.15 11.82
CA GLN A 164 2.74 -15.17 11.17
C GLN A 164 2.08 -15.71 9.88
N LYS A 165 2.76 -16.60 9.14
CA LYS A 165 2.15 -17.31 8.00
C LYS A 165 1.07 -18.28 8.48
N GLN A 166 1.36 -19.04 9.54
CA GLN A 166 0.42 -19.98 10.14
C GLN A 166 -0.82 -19.27 10.69
N GLU A 167 -0.67 -18.22 11.52
CA GLU A 167 -1.81 -17.46 12.06
C GLU A 167 -2.67 -16.82 10.97
N ARG A 168 -2.05 -16.35 9.88
CA ARG A 168 -2.81 -15.85 8.72
C ARG A 168 -3.54 -16.99 8.01
N MET A 169 -2.94 -18.16 7.92
CA MET A 169 -3.59 -19.34 7.33
C MET A 169 -4.75 -19.79 8.18
N GLU A 170 -4.58 -19.93 9.49
CA GLU A 170 -5.64 -20.27 10.45
C GLU A 170 -6.81 -19.29 10.36
N LYS A 171 -6.54 -17.97 10.34
CA LYS A 171 -7.61 -16.97 10.15
C LYS A 171 -8.38 -17.13 8.84
N ILE A 172 -7.72 -17.57 7.78
CA ILE A 172 -8.35 -17.81 6.48
C ILE A 172 -9.16 -19.12 6.52
N VAL A 173 -8.57 -20.18 7.09
CA VAL A 173 -9.20 -21.49 7.27
C VAL A 173 -10.37 -21.43 8.25
N ASP A 174 -10.37 -20.51 9.21
CA ASP A 174 -11.48 -20.30 10.14
C ASP A 174 -12.47 -19.26 9.63
N SER A 175 -12.12 -18.50 8.58
CA SER A 175 -13.04 -17.52 8.02
C SER A 175 -14.29 -18.21 7.48
N LYS A 176 -15.45 -17.74 7.94
CA LYS A 176 -16.77 -18.17 7.45
C LYS A 176 -17.03 -17.66 6.04
N TYR A 177 -16.49 -16.48 5.73
CA TYR A 177 -16.81 -15.72 4.51
C TYR A 177 -16.02 -16.15 3.28
N ASN A 178 -15.10 -17.12 3.40
CA ASN A 178 -14.36 -17.60 2.25
C ASN A 178 -14.15 -19.13 2.29
N ARG A 179 -15.26 -19.85 2.17
CA ARG A 179 -15.29 -21.33 2.21
C ARG A 179 -14.40 -21.96 1.14
N TRP A 180 -14.35 -21.33 -0.05
CA TRP A 180 -13.69 -21.87 -1.23
C TRP A 180 -12.21 -21.56 -1.32
N TYR A 181 -11.77 -20.39 -0.85
CA TYR A 181 -10.37 -20.00 -0.91
C TYR A 181 -9.42 -20.92 -0.14
N LYS A 182 -9.96 -21.69 0.83
CA LYS A 182 -9.24 -22.75 1.56
C LYS A 182 -8.77 -23.87 0.63
N PHE A 183 -9.54 -24.21 -0.39
CA PHE A 183 -9.22 -25.27 -1.36
C PHE A 183 -8.34 -24.76 -2.50
N ILE A 184 -8.50 -23.49 -2.89
CA ILE A 184 -7.80 -22.91 -4.04
C ILE A 184 -6.38 -22.45 -3.68
N ARG A 185 -6.16 -22.06 -2.42
CA ARG A 185 -4.88 -21.48 -1.99
C ARG A 185 -3.83 -22.56 -1.81
N LYS A 186 -2.81 -22.52 -2.66
CA LYS A 186 -1.57 -23.31 -2.53
C LYS A 186 -0.50 -22.54 -1.76
N ASP A 187 0.45 -23.27 -1.18
CA ASP A 187 1.62 -22.66 -0.55
C ASP A 187 2.53 -22.03 -1.61
N GLY A 188 2.87 -20.75 -1.42
CA GLY A 188 3.74 -19.99 -2.33
C GLY A 188 3.03 -18.89 -3.09
N ILE A 189 3.70 -18.36 -4.12
CA ILE A 189 3.11 -17.45 -5.09
C ILE A 189 2.30 -18.33 -6.05
N PRO A 190 0.99 -18.12 -6.18
CA PRO A 190 0.19 -18.89 -7.14
C PRO A 190 0.78 -18.86 -8.56
N GLY A 191 0.91 -20.01 -9.21
CA GLY A 191 1.57 -20.12 -10.51
C GLY A 191 0.96 -19.24 -11.62
N TYR A 192 -0.33 -18.90 -11.52
CA TYR A 192 -0.97 -17.96 -12.46
C TYR A 192 -0.40 -16.52 -12.40
N LEU A 193 0.19 -16.13 -11.26
CA LEU A 193 0.87 -14.84 -11.09
C LEU A 193 2.28 -14.84 -11.68
N GLU A 194 2.89 -16.00 -11.82
CA GLU A 194 4.22 -16.15 -12.42
C GLU A 194 4.14 -16.17 -13.96
N LYS A 195 2.97 -16.47 -14.51
CA LYS A 195 2.71 -16.51 -15.95
C LYS A 195 2.52 -15.10 -16.51
N ASN A 196 3.10 -14.84 -17.69
CA ASN A 196 2.93 -13.59 -18.44
C ASN A 196 1.59 -13.58 -19.21
N TRP A 197 0.48 -13.74 -18.50
CA TRP A 197 -0.86 -13.64 -19.11
C TRP A 197 -1.22 -12.18 -19.45
N GLU A 198 -2.14 -12.03 -20.38
CA GLU A 198 -2.76 -10.73 -20.68
C GLU A 198 -3.54 -10.21 -19.46
N GLU A 199 -3.57 -8.89 -19.28
CA GLU A 199 -4.15 -8.23 -18.11
C GLU A 199 -5.65 -8.56 -17.93
N GLU A 200 -6.39 -8.69 -19.03
CA GLU A 200 -7.81 -9.08 -18.99
C GLU A 200 -8.01 -10.50 -18.47
N ARG A 201 -7.21 -11.45 -18.97
CA ARG A 201 -7.23 -12.85 -18.51
C ARG A 201 -6.86 -12.93 -17.04
N TRP A 202 -5.81 -12.22 -16.64
CA TRP A 202 -5.34 -12.18 -15.26
C TRP A 202 -6.39 -11.57 -14.31
N SER A 203 -6.99 -10.44 -14.70
CA SER A 203 -8.05 -9.78 -13.94
C SER A 203 -9.28 -10.67 -13.79
N ARG A 204 -9.70 -11.37 -14.85
CA ARG A 204 -10.80 -12.34 -14.80
C ARG A 204 -10.50 -13.44 -13.79
N PHE A 205 -9.34 -14.10 -13.89
CA PHE A 205 -8.94 -15.16 -12.95
C PHE A 205 -8.91 -14.68 -11.50
N ALA A 206 -8.35 -13.49 -11.25
CA ALA A 206 -8.29 -12.92 -9.92
C ALA A 206 -9.68 -12.65 -9.33
N ARG A 207 -10.63 -12.12 -10.12
CA ARG A 207 -12.01 -11.88 -9.65
C ARG A 207 -12.73 -13.16 -9.26
N PHE A 208 -12.62 -14.23 -10.06
CA PHE A 208 -13.22 -15.52 -9.73
C PHE A 208 -12.55 -16.19 -8.52
N ARG A 209 -11.21 -16.16 -8.44
CA ARG A 209 -10.47 -16.73 -7.28
C ARG A 209 -10.75 -16.04 -5.97
N LEU A 210 -11.00 -14.73 -6.00
CA LEU A 210 -11.28 -13.95 -4.80
C LEU A 210 -12.75 -13.98 -4.38
N GLY A 211 -13.63 -14.67 -5.12
CA GLY A 211 -15.06 -14.73 -4.81
C GLY A 211 -15.87 -13.51 -5.26
N ASN A 212 -15.22 -12.48 -5.82
CA ASN A 212 -15.88 -11.26 -6.30
C ASN A 212 -16.94 -11.51 -7.38
N GLU A 213 -16.83 -12.63 -8.10
CA GLU A 213 -17.78 -13.02 -9.15
C GLU A 213 -19.02 -13.73 -8.63
N ILE A 214 -19.17 -13.93 -7.32
CA ILE A 214 -20.30 -14.64 -6.71
C ILE A 214 -20.96 -13.70 -5.70
N ARG A 215 -22.29 -13.69 -5.63
CA ARG A 215 -23.03 -12.76 -4.77
C ARG A 215 -23.27 -13.28 -3.35
N GLU A 216 -23.00 -14.56 -3.11
CA GLU A 216 -23.04 -15.20 -1.78
C GLU A 216 -22.27 -14.39 -0.71
N GLU A 217 -21.14 -13.75 -1.08
CA GLU A 217 -20.32 -12.99 -0.13
C GLU A 217 -20.88 -11.61 0.23
N LEU A 218 -21.87 -11.10 -0.53
CA LEU A 218 -22.52 -9.80 -0.34
C LEU A 218 -23.59 -9.86 0.77
N HIS A 219 -23.24 -10.38 1.94
CA HIS A 219 -24.16 -10.60 3.06
C HIS A 219 -24.86 -9.31 3.57
N TRP A 220 -24.35 -8.13 3.23
CA TRP A 220 -24.97 -6.84 3.54
C TRP A 220 -26.04 -6.41 2.51
N GLU A 221 -26.11 -7.07 1.36
CA GLU A 221 -27.13 -6.80 0.36
C GLU A 221 -28.43 -7.58 0.62
N LYS A 222 -29.54 -7.02 0.13
CA LYS A 222 -30.85 -7.67 0.22
C LYS A 222 -30.83 -8.99 -0.55
N GLU A 223 -31.57 -9.98 -0.06
CA GLU A 223 -31.68 -11.33 -0.66
C GLU A 223 -32.03 -11.30 -2.15
N GLU A 224 -32.90 -10.39 -2.58
CA GLU A 224 -33.25 -10.19 -4.00
C GLU A 224 -32.03 -9.78 -4.86
N ASN A 225 -31.12 -8.98 -4.32
CA ASN A 225 -29.90 -8.57 -5.01
C ASN A 225 -28.84 -9.68 -5.01
N ARG A 226 -28.95 -10.67 -4.12
CA ARG A 226 -28.07 -11.85 -4.08
C ARG A 226 -28.53 -12.96 -5.03
N ARG A 227 -29.68 -12.82 -5.68
CA ARG A 227 -30.17 -13.80 -6.66
C ARG A 227 -29.22 -13.95 -7.84
N CYS A 228 -29.20 -15.18 -8.38
CA CYS A 228 -28.42 -15.59 -9.53
C CYS A 228 -28.68 -14.70 -10.74
N ARG A 229 -27.62 -14.06 -11.26
CA ARG A 229 -27.68 -13.23 -12.47
C ARG A 229 -28.03 -13.99 -13.75
N ILE A 230 -27.99 -15.33 -13.74
CA ILE A 230 -28.30 -16.16 -14.91
C ILE A 230 -29.78 -16.57 -14.90
N CYS A 231 -30.29 -17.10 -13.78
CA CYS A 231 -31.64 -17.66 -13.72
C CYS A 231 -32.62 -16.91 -12.79
N GLU A 232 -32.13 -16.01 -11.93
CA GLU A 232 -32.91 -15.19 -10.99
C GLU A 232 -33.78 -15.95 -9.97
N ARG A 233 -33.64 -17.27 -9.85
CA ARG A 233 -34.49 -18.10 -8.97
C ARG A 233 -33.97 -18.16 -7.54
N GLU A 234 -32.68 -18.48 -7.38
CA GLU A 234 -32.06 -18.74 -6.08
C GLU A 234 -30.85 -17.82 -5.85
N GLU A 235 -30.29 -17.85 -4.64
CA GLU A 235 -29.08 -17.11 -4.30
C GLU A 235 -27.91 -17.55 -5.19
N GLU A 236 -27.12 -16.59 -5.68
CA GLU A 236 -25.98 -16.86 -6.56
C GLU A 236 -24.84 -17.45 -5.74
N THR A 237 -24.84 -18.77 -5.58
CA THR A 237 -23.74 -19.57 -5.02
C THR A 237 -22.98 -20.28 -6.15
N TRP A 238 -21.76 -20.73 -5.86
CA TRP A 238 -21.01 -21.59 -6.78
C TRP A 238 -21.78 -22.89 -7.09
N GLU A 239 -22.37 -23.49 -6.06
CA GLU A 239 -23.19 -24.71 -6.16
C GLU A 239 -24.35 -24.49 -7.14
N HIS A 240 -25.10 -23.40 -6.99
CA HIS A 240 -26.23 -23.07 -7.87
C HIS A 240 -25.79 -22.74 -9.31
N ILE A 241 -24.72 -21.96 -9.49
CA ILE A 241 -24.22 -21.64 -10.82
C ILE A 241 -23.79 -22.92 -11.53
N TRP A 242 -23.06 -23.79 -10.85
CA TRP A 242 -22.49 -25.00 -11.41
C TRP A 242 -23.57 -26.06 -11.68
N GLU A 243 -24.31 -26.46 -10.66
CA GLU A 243 -25.22 -27.60 -10.73
C GLU A 243 -26.53 -27.29 -11.46
N GLU A 244 -27.01 -26.04 -11.36
CA GLU A 244 -28.32 -25.66 -11.92
C GLU A 244 -28.24 -24.78 -13.16
N CYS A 245 -27.35 -23.79 -13.17
CA CYS A 245 -27.32 -22.81 -14.27
C CYS A 245 -26.41 -23.21 -15.44
N THR A 246 -25.33 -23.96 -15.20
CA THR A 246 -24.29 -24.28 -16.20
C THR A 246 -24.17 -25.74 -16.59
N ARG A 247 -25.21 -26.55 -16.31
CA ARG A 247 -25.34 -27.98 -16.64
C ARG A 247 -25.31 -28.36 -18.15
N TRP A 248 -24.77 -27.51 -19.02
CA TRP A 248 -24.80 -27.65 -20.48
C TRP A 248 -23.54 -28.31 -21.02
N GLU A 249 -22.42 -28.25 -20.29
CA GLU A 249 -21.26 -29.09 -20.55
C GLU A 249 -21.37 -30.35 -19.68
N LYS A 250 -21.38 -31.52 -20.33
CA LYS A 250 -21.27 -32.81 -19.64
C LYS A 250 -19.85 -32.94 -19.09
N TRP A 251 -19.62 -32.44 -17.89
CA TRP A 251 -18.47 -32.82 -17.08
C TRP A 251 -18.89 -34.08 -16.32
N ASP A 252 -18.34 -35.23 -16.73
CA ASP A 252 -18.74 -36.52 -16.19
C ASP A 252 -18.23 -36.69 -14.75
N GLY A 253 -19.10 -36.49 -13.77
CA GLY A 253 -19.00 -37.12 -12.46
C GLY A 253 -18.15 -36.44 -11.37
N GLU A 254 -17.62 -35.24 -11.61
CA GLU A 254 -16.87 -34.49 -10.59
C GLU A 254 -17.78 -33.53 -9.82
N GLY A 255 -17.67 -33.54 -8.49
CA GLY A 255 -18.38 -32.58 -7.65
C GLY A 255 -17.87 -31.17 -7.92
N TRP A 256 -18.67 -30.14 -7.62
CA TRP A 256 -18.28 -28.74 -7.86
C TRP A 256 -16.94 -28.37 -7.14
N GLN A 257 -16.52 -29.12 -6.10
CA GLN A 257 -15.23 -28.99 -5.40
C GLN A 257 -14.02 -29.27 -6.30
N ASP A 258 -13.98 -30.46 -6.88
CA ASP A 258 -12.87 -30.93 -7.72
C ASP A 258 -12.74 -30.06 -8.96
N VAL A 259 -13.91 -29.66 -9.50
CA VAL A 259 -14.02 -28.72 -10.60
C VAL A 259 -13.43 -27.36 -10.23
N VAL A 260 -13.79 -26.76 -9.08
CA VAL A 260 -13.28 -25.43 -8.71
C VAL A 260 -11.76 -25.45 -8.56
N GLU A 261 -11.18 -26.53 -8.05
CA GLU A 261 -9.73 -26.69 -7.98
C GLU A 261 -9.07 -26.75 -9.37
N ASN A 262 -9.65 -27.49 -10.31
CA ASN A 262 -9.17 -27.61 -11.68
C ASN A 262 -9.37 -26.31 -12.49
N LEU A 263 -10.57 -25.73 -12.41
CA LEU A 263 -11.01 -24.51 -13.10
C LEU A 263 -10.19 -23.28 -12.68
N LEU A 264 -10.01 -23.12 -11.36
CA LEU A 264 -9.19 -22.07 -10.78
C LEU A 264 -7.75 -22.53 -10.60
N GLY A 265 -7.37 -23.65 -11.22
CA GLY A 265 -6.03 -24.18 -11.23
C GLY A 265 -5.04 -23.23 -11.89
N GLU A 266 -3.76 -23.48 -11.65
CA GLU A 266 -2.68 -22.63 -12.15
C GLU A 266 -2.50 -22.72 -13.67
N GLY A 267 -3.05 -23.77 -14.30
CA GLY A 267 -3.04 -24.04 -15.74
C GLY A 267 -3.79 -22.98 -16.56
N GLY A 268 -4.81 -22.36 -15.98
CA GLY A 268 -5.67 -21.42 -16.70
C GLY A 268 -6.73 -22.08 -17.57
N GLU A 269 -6.99 -23.37 -17.34
CA GLU A 269 -7.92 -24.22 -18.09
C GLU A 269 -9.37 -23.75 -17.95
N GLY A 270 -9.72 -23.13 -16.82
CA GLY A 270 -11.06 -22.58 -16.58
C GLY A 270 -11.37 -21.24 -17.26
N GLU A 271 -10.49 -20.67 -18.08
CA GLU A 271 -10.73 -19.35 -18.68
C GLU A 271 -11.97 -19.33 -19.59
N GLU A 272 -12.12 -20.36 -20.42
CA GLU A 272 -13.23 -20.46 -21.39
C GLU A 272 -14.58 -20.52 -20.67
N TRP A 273 -14.64 -21.30 -19.60
CA TRP A 273 -15.82 -21.38 -18.74
C TRP A 273 -16.14 -20.04 -18.08
N MET A 274 -15.15 -19.32 -17.54
CA MET A 274 -15.36 -17.99 -16.96
C MET A 274 -15.92 -17.00 -17.99
N LYS A 275 -15.40 -17.04 -19.23
CA LYS A 275 -15.93 -16.22 -20.34
C LYS A 275 -17.37 -16.61 -20.68
N ALA A 276 -17.70 -17.91 -20.67
CA ALA A 276 -19.05 -18.39 -20.90
C ALA A 276 -20.02 -17.88 -19.82
N ILE A 277 -19.63 -17.90 -18.56
CA ILE A 277 -20.41 -17.32 -17.44
C ILE A 277 -20.64 -15.82 -17.63
N GLU A 278 -19.58 -15.05 -17.91
CA GLU A 278 -19.70 -13.60 -18.14
C GLU A 278 -20.69 -13.32 -19.28
N LYS A 279 -20.61 -14.10 -20.36
CA LYS A 279 -21.53 -13.99 -21.50
C LYS A 279 -22.98 -14.32 -21.12
N MET A 280 -23.21 -15.41 -20.39
CA MET A 280 -24.56 -15.79 -19.95
C MET A 280 -25.18 -14.75 -19.02
N ARG A 281 -24.39 -14.14 -18.12
CA ARG A 281 -24.85 -13.05 -17.26
C ARG A 281 -25.23 -11.80 -18.06
N GLN A 282 -24.47 -11.49 -19.11
CA GLN A 282 -24.80 -10.38 -20.01
C GLN A 282 -26.08 -10.65 -20.83
N GLU A 283 -26.25 -11.87 -21.33
CA GLU A 283 -27.43 -12.28 -22.11
C GLU A 283 -28.70 -12.36 -21.25
N GLY A 284 -28.60 -12.87 -20.01
CA GLY A 284 -29.68 -12.86 -19.03
C GLY A 284 -30.17 -11.44 -18.73
N GLY A 285 -29.23 -10.49 -18.56
CA GLY A 285 -29.54 -9.07 -18.41
C GLY A 285 -30.27 -8.47 -19.62
N ARG A 286 -29.89 -8.83 -20.85
CA ARG A 286 -30.60 -8.36 -22.06
C ARG A 286 -32.02 -8.90 -22.16
N ARG A 287 -32.27 -10.13 -21.70
CA ARG A 287 -33.63 -10.69 -21.68
C ARG A 287 -34.55 -9.88 -20.77
N ARG A 288 -34.00 -9.28 -19.71
CA ARG A 288 -34.70 -8.39 -18.77
C ARG A 288 -35.05 -7.05 -19.39
N GLU A 289 -34.08 -6.37 -20.01
CA GLU A 289 -34.31 -5.08 -20.69
C GLU A 289 -35.44 -5.20 -21.71
N VAL A 290 -35.45 -6.27 -22.51
CA VAL A 290 -36.49 -6.51 -23.52
C VAL A 290 -37.87 -6.83 -22.88
N MET A 291 -37.91 -7.51 -21.73
CA MET A 291 -39.19 -7.76 -21.03
C MET A 291 -39.74 -6.49 -20.38
N ASP A 292 -38.89 -5.68 -19.76
CA ASP A 292 -39.27 -4.42 -19.12
C ASP A 292 -39.72 -3.40 -20.17
N GLU A 293 -39.04 -3.29 -21.31
CA GLU A 293 -39.47 -2.47 -22.45
C GLU A 293 -40.85 -2.89 -22.97
N ARG A 294 -41.09 -4.19 -23.14
CA ARG A 294 -42.41 -4.71 -23.56
C ARG A 294 -43.50 -4.43 -22.53
N ALA A 295 -43.20 -4.54 -21.24
CA ALA A 295 -44.15 -4.23 -20.18
C ALA A 295 -44.52 -2.73 -20.17
N VAL A 296 -43.51 -1.86 -20.32
CA VAL A 296 -43.71 -0.40 -20.43
C VAL A 296 -44.50 -0.04 -21.70
N GLU A 297 -44.22 -0.68 -22.84
CA GLU A 297 -45.00 -0.50 -24.07
C GLU A 297 -46.45 -0.96 -23.89
N GLN A 298 -46.68 -2.10 -23.24
CA GLN A 298 -48.03 -2.62 -22.99
C GLN A 298 -48.83 -1.72 -22.04
N GLU A 299 -48.21 -1.18 -21.00
CA GLU A 299 -48.84 -0.19 -20.12
C GLU A 299 -49.13 1.13 -20.85
N SER A 300 -48.18 1.61 -21.66
CA SER A 300 -48.34 2.80 -22.48
C SER A 300 -49.47 2.64 -23.53
N GLY A 301 -49.58 1.46 -24.13
CA GLY A 301 -50.69 1.10 -25.04
C GLY A 301 -52.04 1.13 -24.32
N ARG A 302 -52.14 0.48 -23.16
CA ARG A 302 -53.35 0.49 -22.31
C ARG A 302 -53.72 1.91 -21.82
N ALA A 303 -52.73 2.78 -21.60
CA ALA A 303 -52.98 4.19 -21.25
C ALA A 303 -53.55 4.98 -22.44
N ARG A 304 -53.05 4.74 -23.66
CA ARG A 304 -53.59 5.36 -24.89
C ARG A 304 -55.02 4.91 -25.20
N GLU A 305 -55.33 3.62 -25.04
CA GLU A 305 -56.69 3.10 -25.22
C GLU A 305 -57.67 3.70 -24.20
N ARG A 306 -57.26 3.79 -22.91
CA ARG A 306 -58.06 4.48 -21.88
C ARG A 306 -58.25 5.97 -22.19
N GLY A 307 -57.24 6.63 -22.75
CA GLY A 307 -57.33 8.02 -23.19
C GLY A 307 -58.29 8.24 -24.37
N GLN A 308 -58.33 7.31 -25.33
CA GLN A 308 -59.23 7.41 -26.50
C GLN A 308 -60.69 7.07 -26.15
N ALA A 309 -60.92 6.10 -25.26
CA ALA A 309 -62.27 5.77 -24.76
C ALA A 309 -62.92 6.94 -23.99
N GLY A 310 -62.12 7.83 -23.40
CA GLY A 310 -62.61 9.02 -22.68
C GLY A 310 -63.04 10.20 -23.57
N ILE A 311 -62.70 10.22 -24.86
CA ILE A 311 -62.98 11.34 -25.77
C ILE A 311 -64.32 11.16 -26.52
N GLY A 312 -64.86 9.93 -26.56
CA GLY A 312 -66.12 9.61 -27.24
C GLY A 312 -67.41 10.06 -26.52
N SER A 313 -67.34 10.58 -25.30
CA SER A 313 -68.50 10.96 -24.48
C SER A 313 -68.60 12.47 -24.16
N ALA A 314 -67.97 13.33 -24.97
CA ALA A 314 -68.01 14.79 -24.78
C ALA A 314 -69.01 15.51 -25.72
N SER A 315 -69.95 14.79 -26.35
CA SER A 315 -70.94 15.39 -27.26
C SER A 315 -72.26 15.80 -26.60
N ASN A 316 -72.42 15.68 -25.27
CA ASN A 316 -73.67 16.11 -24.60
C ASN A 316 -73.50 16.93 -23.30
N CYS A 317 -72.44 17.73 -23.20
CA CYS A 317 -72.29 18.73 -22.13
C CYS A 317 -72.24 20.15 -22.70
N LYS A 318 -73.27 20.57 -23.45
CA LYS A 318 -73.56 21.99 -23.69
C LYS A 318 -74.31 22.53 -22.47
N GLY A 319 -73.57 22.87 -21.41
CA GLY A 319 -74.17 23.56 -20.27
C GLY A 319 -73.47 23.30 -18.94
N LEU A 320 -72.18 23.65 -18.83
CA LEU A 320 -71.51 23.86 -17.54
C LEU A 320 -70.22 24.67 -17.70
N GLY A 321 -70.20 25.58 -18.68
CA GLY A 321 -69.17 26.60 -18.79
C GLY A 321 -69.49 27.75 -17.85
N THR A 322 -69.22 27.62 -16.55
CA THR A 322 -68.96 28.78 -15.64
C THR A 322 -68.53 28.47 -14.20
N PHE A 323 -68.34 27.22 -13.75
CA PHE A 323 -68.17 26.98 -12.30
C PHE A 323 -66.76 26.60 -11.79
N LEU A 324 -65.75 26.42 -12.65
CA LEU A 324 -64.40 26.00 -12.23
C LEU A 324 -63.28 27.01 -12.53
N LYS A 325 -63.60 28.31 -12.44
CA LYS A 325 -62.59 29.39 -12.33
C LYS A 325 -62.47 30.02 -10.94
N ASN A 326 -63.21 29.56 -9.94
CA ASN A 326 -63.34 30.25 -8.65
C ASN A 326 -63.00 29.39 -7.41
N ALA A 327 -62.04 28.48 -7.54
CA ALA A 327 -61.57 27.66 -6.40
C ALA A 327 -60.04 27.68 -6.20
N ASN A 328 -59.28 28.47 -6.96
CA ASN A 328 -57.81 28.56 -6.81
C ASN A 328 -57.30 29.86 -6.17
N ASP A 329 -58.18 30.86 -5.95
CA ASP A 329 -57.78 32.16 -5.36
C ASP A 329 -58.10 32.31 -3.86
N LYS A 330 -58.55 31.24 -3.18
CA LYS A 330 -58.93 31.29 -1.75
C LYS A 330 -58.08 30.41 -0.82
N LEU A 331 -56.96 29.89 -1.31
CA LEU A 331 -56.03 29.03 -0.57
C LEU A 331 -54.64 29.63 -0.31
N MET A 332 -54.42 30.92 -0.64
CA MET A 332 -53.14 31.63 -0.41
C MET A 332 -53.20 32.73 0.65
N SER A 333 -54.19 32.73 1.55
CA SER A 333 -54.29 33.77 2.60
C SER A 333 -54.89 33.27 3.91
N ARG A 334 -54.21 32.33 4.59
CA ARG A 334 -54.35 32.12 6.04
C ARG A 334 -53.29 31.13 6.56
N SER A 335 -52.13 31.66 6.94
CA SER A 335 -51.22 31.03 7.90
C SER A 335 -50.38 32.10 8.60
N GLY A 336 -51.05 32.91 9.42
CA GLY A 336 -50.40 33.49 10.59
C GLY A 336 -50.29 32.40 11.65
N GLY A 337 -49.08 31.87 11.84
CA GLY A 337 -48.77 30.81 12.79
C GLY A 337 -47.58 31.21 13.66
N ALA A 338 -47.80 31.14 14.97
CA ALA A 338 -46.94 31.63 16.03
C ALA A 338 -45.53 31.03 16.02
N THR A 339 -44.55 31.89 16.32
CA THR A 339 -43.19 31.50 16.70
C THR A 339 -43.22 30.87 18.09
N VAL A 340 -43.19 29.53 18.15
CA VAL A 340 -42.88 28.78 19.36
C VAL A 340 -41.44 28.30 19.23
N SER A 341 -40.57 28.81 20.10
CA SER A 341 -39.17 28.40 20.21
C SER A 341 -39.08 26.93 20.63
N PRO A 342 -38.23 26.10 19.99
CA PRO A 342 -37.95 24.75 20.45
C PRO A 342 -37.04 24.77 21.69
N PRO A 343 -37.13 23.76 22.58
CA PRO A 343 -36.27 23.66 23.76
C PRO A 343 -34.82 23.40 23.33
N GLN A 344 -33.89 24.11 23.97
CA GLN A 344 -32.46 23.94 23.82
C GLN A 344 -32.05 22.55 24.33
N ALA A 345 -31.74 21.64 23.40
CA ALA A 345 -31.00 20.42 23.69
C ALA A 345 -29.50 20.74 23.78
N GLY A 346 -28.87 20.21 24.83
CA GLY A 346 -27.51 20.52 25.23
C GLY A 346 -26.44 20.24 24.17
N VAL A 347 -25.41 21.08 24.24
CA VAL A 347 -24.16 21.00 23.49
C VAL A 347 -23.39 19.76 23.95
N GLY A 348 -23.34 18.73 23.10
CA GLY A 348 -22.37 17.64 23.19
C GLY A 348 -21.29 17.83 22.13
N ASP A 349 -20.03 17.88 22.55
CA ASP A 349 -18.85 18.00 21.70
C ASP A 349 -18.78 16.88 20.64
N GLY A 350 -19.11 17.23 19.40
CA GLY A 350 -18.95 16.37 18.22
C GLY A 350 -17.97 17.00 17.23
N GLY A 351 -16.72 16.53 17.24
CA GLY A 351 -15.67 16.96 16.32
C GLY A 351 -15.99 16.71 14.84
N PRO A 352 -15.18 17.27 13.92
CA PRO A 352 -15.49 17.28 12.49
C PRO A 352 -15.49 15.88 11.90
N ARG A 353 -16.65 15.46 11.37
CA ARG A 353 -16.77 14.30 10.49
C ARG A 353 -16.24 14.66 9.11
N PHE A 354 -15.01 14.24 8.81
CA PHE A 354 -14.49 14.22 7.45
C PHE A 354 -15.21 13.11 6.67
N ALA A 355 -16.07 13.49 5.74
CA ALA A 355 -16.63 12.59 4.75
C ALA A 355 -15.55 12.26 3.71
N TRP A 356 -14.94 11.08 3.80
CA TRP A 356 -14.13 10.53 2.72
C TRP A 356 -15.08 9.94 1.67
N LYS A 357 -15.27 10.66 0.56
CA LYS A 357 -15.72 10.04 -0.69
C LYS A 357 -14.60 9.10 -1.14
N VAL A 358 -14.80 7.81 -0.97
CA VAL A 358 -13.89 6.79 -1.52
C VAL A 358 -14.18 6.69 -3.02
N GLU A 359 -13.46 7.47 -3.81
CA GLU A 359 -13.39 7.24 -5.25
C GLU A 359 -12.56 5.98 -5.50
N ASN A 360 -13.26 4.90 -5.85
CA ASN A 360 -12.78 3.73 -6.59
C ASN A 360 -11.65 2.89 -5.92
N PRO A 361 -11.96 1.80 -5.20
CA PRO A 361 -10.97 0.91 -4.58
C PRO A 361 -10.06 0.16 -5.58
N ASN A 362 -10.35 0.20 -6.88
CA ASN A 362 -9.56 -0.48 -7.91
C ASN A 362 -8.20 0.19 -8.20
N ARG A 363 -7.97 1.44 -7.78
CA ARG A 363 -6.72 2.17 -8.13
C ARG A 363 -5.56 1.92 -7.15
N ILE A 364 -5.84 1.53 -5.91
CA ILE A 364 -4.83 1.39 -4.85
C ILE A 364 -4.01 0.09 -4.98
N MET A 365 -4.56 -0.96 -5.61
CA MET A 365 -3.87 -2.25 -5.75
C MET A 365 -2.94 -2.33 -6.96
N ILE A 366 -3.13 -1.51 -8.00
CA ILE A 366 -2.25 -1.45 -9.18
C ILE A 366 -0.87 -0.87 -8.83
N ASP A 367 -0.82 0.09 -7.88
CA ASP A 367 0.42 0.76 -7.50
C ASP A 367 1.33 -0.07 -6.57
N LEU A 368 0.81 -1.10 -5.91
CA LEU A 368 1.60 -1.94 -4.98
C LEU A 368 2.38 -3.07 -5.67
N VAL A 369 2.06 -3.43 -6.92
CA VAL A 369 2.71 -4.52 -7.68
C VAL A 369 3.61 -4.00 -8.82
N SER A 370 3.54 -2.70 -9.13
CA SER A 370 4.30 -2.03 -10.21
C SER A 370 5.85 -1.91 -10.06
N PRO A 371 6.52 -2.12 -8.89
CA PRO A 371 7.99 -1.98 -8.83
C PRO A 371 8.78 -3.03 -9.63
N TYR A 372 8.19 -4.19 -9.93
CA TYR A 372 8.89 -5.30 -10.58
C TYR A 372 9.02 -5.13 -12.11
N LYS A 373 8.09 -4.40 -12.77
CA LYS A 373 8.15 -4.13 -14.22
C LYS A 373 9.13 -3.00 -14.59
N GLN A 374 9.39 -2.03 -13.72
CA GLN A 374 10.28 -0.90 -14.03
C GLN A 374 11.77 -1.26 -13.97
N ARG A 375 12.16 -2.32 -13.26
CA ARG A 375 13.57 -2.74 -13.15
C ARG A 375 14.05 -3.51 -14.38
N ALA A 376 13.17 -4.27 -15.05
CA ALA A 376 13.50 -5.01 -16.27
C ALA A 376 13.71 -4.11 -17.50
N LYS A 377 12.99 -2.99 -17.62
CA LYS A 377 13.13 -2.07 -18.77
C LYS A 377 14.35 -1.14 -18.71
N ARG A 378 14.94 -0.91 -17.53
CA ARG A 378 16.16 -0.08 -17.40
C ARG A 378 17.48 -0.86 -17.53
N GLY A 379 17.43 -2.19 -17.51
CA GLY A 379 18.62 -3.05 -17.66
C GLY A 379 19.04 -3.37 -19.10
N LEU A 380 18.21 -3.05 -20.10
CA LEU A 380 18.40 -3.48 -21.50
C LEU A 380 18.68 -2.34 -22.50
N SER A 381 18.86 -1.10 -22.04
CA SER A 381 19.10 0.08 -22.90
C SER A 381 20.55 0.63 -22.84
N LEU A 382 21.46 -0.04 -22.13
CA LEU A 382 22.86 0.41 -21.96
C LEU A 382 23.86 -0.67 -22.39
N TYR A 383 23.72 -1.24 -23.59
CA TYR A 383 24.80 -2.03 -24.24
C TYR A 383 24.54 -2.17 -25.75
N VAL A 384 24.47 -1.05 -26.47
CA VAL A 384 24.68 -1.06 -27.93
C VAL A 384 25.46 0.19 -28.32
N SER A 385 26.77 0.17 -28.08
CA SER A 385 27.71 1.00 -28.83
C SER A 385 29.12 0.41 -28.77
N GLY A 386 29.51 -0.20 -29.89
CA GLY A 386 30.87 -0.19 -30.42
C GLY A 386 31.91 -1.04 -29.70
N PHE A 387 32.16 -2.25 -30.21
CA PHE A 387 33.50 -2.84 -30.21
C PHE A 387 33.63 -3.78 -31.43
N GLN A 388 34.24 -3.28 -32.51
CA GLN A 388 34.95 -4.12 -33.47
C GLN A 388 36.23 -4.57 -32.78
N LEU A 389 36.58 -5.86 -32.82
CA LEU A 389 37.98 -6.33 -32.84
C LEU A 389 38.07 -7.81 -33.25
N SER A 390 38.79 -8.01 -34.35
CA SER A 390 39.66 -9.13 -34.73
C SER A 390 39.38 -10.54 -34.21
N THR A 391 39.13 -11.44 -35.16
CA THR A 391 39.30 -12.89 -35.05
C THR A 391 40.77 -13.25 -34.82
N GLN A 392 41.08 -13.76 -33.63
CA GLN A 392 42.24 -14.63 -33.42
C GLN A 392 41.76 -15.91 -32.74
N THR A 393 41.96 -17.01 -33.46
CA THR A 393 41.77 -18.38 -33.03
C THR A 393 42.95 -18.75 -32.13
N GLU A 394 42.73 -18.84 -30.82
CA GLU A 394 43.68 -19.49 -29.91
C GLU A 394 43.16 -20.87 -29.50
N VAL A 395 44.03 -21.85 -29.76
CA VAL A 395 43.89 -23.27 -29.45
C VAL A 395 44.18 -23.45 -27.95
N TYR A 396 43.20 -23.93 -27.18
CA TYR A 396 43.41 -24.34 -25.79
C TYR A 396 43.92 -25.80 -25.74
N PRO A 397 45.02 -26.09 -25.02
CA PRO A 397 45.45 -27.46 -24.77
C PRO A 397 44.58 -28.14 -23.70
N HIS A 398 44.29 -29.42 -23.95
CA HIS A 398 43.55 -30.34 -23.09
C HIS A 398 44.15 -30.46 -21.68
N LEU A 399 43.29 -30.32 -20.66
CA LEU A 399 43.55 -30.74 -19.28
C LEU A 399 43.01 -32.17 -19.07
N PRO A 400 43.75 -33.06 -18.39
CA PRO A 400 43.32 -34.44 -18.14
C PRO A 400 42.30 -34.54 -16.99
N LEU A 401 41.31 -35.41 -17.17
CA LEU A 401 40.32 -35.79 -16.17
C LEU A 401 40.96 -36.65 -15.07
N PRO A 402 40.65 -36.43 -13.77
CA PRO A 402 41.06 -37.34 -12.71
C PRO A 402 40.22 -38.63 -12.72
N ALA A 403 40.92 -39.73 -12.45
CA ALA A 403 40.43 -41.10 -12.36
C ALA A 403 39.37 -41.29 -11.27
N GLY A 404 38.43 -42.20 -11.55
CA GLY A 404 37.30 -42.51 -10.69
C GLY A 404 37.66 -43.23 -9.40
N GLU A 405 36.96 -42.86 -8.33
CA GLU A 405 36.89 -43.62 -7.09
C GLU A 405 35.56 -44.37 -7.04
N GLY A 406 35.65 -45.67 -6.75
CA GLY A 406 34.55 -46.63 -6.80
C GLY A 406 33.55 -46.46 -5.67
N LEU A 407 32.29 -46.72 -6.01
CA LEU A 407 31.18 -46.88 -5.07
C LEU A 407 31.31 -48.24 -4.33
N PRO A 408 31.04 -48.31 -3.02
CA PRO A 408 30.97 -49.57 -2.30
C PRO A 408 29.64 -50.31 -2.55
N PRO A 409 29.63 -51.66 -2.45
CA PRO A 409 28.50 -52.49 -2.81
C PRO A 409 27.35 -52.43 -1.80
N THR A 410 26.13 -52.48 -2.35
CA THR A 410 24.84 -52.62 -1.68
C THR A 410 24.74 -53.94 -0.92
N CYS A 411 24.48 -53.87 0.39
CA CYS A 411 24.07 -55.01 1.20
C CYS A 411 22.63 -55.43 0.85
N VAL A 412 22.49 -56.68 0.43
CA VAL A 412 21.22 -57.41 0.29
C VAL A 412 20.82 -57.92 1.68
N LEU A 413 19.68 -57.46 2.21
CA LEU A 413 19.04 -58.04 3.38
C LEU A 413 18.02 -59.07 2.92
N SER A 414 18.34 -60.34 3.13
CA SER A 414 17.37 -61.44 3.16
C SER A 414 16.72 -61.47 4.55
N ILE A 415 15.39 -61.59 4.60
CA ILE A 415 14.62 -61.88 5.81
C ILE A 415 14.03 -63.29 5.65
N PRO A 416 14.00 -64.12 6.71
CA PRO A 416 13.45 -65.48 6.70
C PRO A 416 11.93 -65.56 6.50
#